data_AF-A0A2E9HWV6-F1
#
_entry.id   AF-A0A2E9HWV6-F1
#
_cell.length_a   1.000
_cell.length_b   1.000
_cell.length_c   1.000
_cell.angle_alpha   90.00
_cell.angle_beta   90.00
_cell.angle_gamma   90.00
#
_symmetry.space_group_name_H-M   'P 1'
#
loop_
_entity.id
_entity.type
_entity.pdbx_description
1 polymer ?
#
loop_
_entity_poly.entity_id
_entity_poly.type
_entity_poly.pdbx_seq_one_letter_code
_entity_poly.pdbx_strand_id
1 'polypeptide(L)'
;MLARRVIAVLCALGSVATLAVGEPRTEAEEEALARIYDHPGPIHIIPNDALPPGLLPTLHVRSSDPAMNRAFAQARASLPAALAATEKSNGWFSPSLALYIAVFVNAPGTPIEFVWVDSIQRDGKGYRGKLAGSARFLQDNRLRAPISFLNPQIADWAVQAEDGRYYGYFTTRARLPSLDEPLAAKLRGLLVGNPVPALWK
;
A
#
# COMPACT_ATOMS: atom_id res chain seq x y z
N MET A 1 10.90 -23.76 -5.39
CA MET A 1 10.09 -23.28 -4.24
C MET A 1 10.76 -22.09 -3.52
N LEU A 2 11.35 -21.12 -4.25
CA LEU A 2 12.09 -19.97 -3.64
C LEU A 2 11.43 -18.59 -3.84
N ALA A 3 10.32 -18.49 -4.58
CA ALA A 3 9.72 -17.19 -4.94
C ALA A 3 8.78 -16.57 -3.87
N ARG A 4 8.60 -17.20 -2.70
CA ARG A 4 7.54 -16.81 -1.73
C ARG A 4 8.00 -15.91 -0.59
N ARG A 5 9.29 -15.56 -0.48
CA ARG A 5 9.85 -14.88 0.71
C ARG A 5 10.21 -13.40 0.55
N VAL A 6 10.08 -12.80 -0.64
CA VAL A 6 10.64 -11.46 -0.90
C VAL A 6 9.62 -10.30 -0.81
N ILE A 7 8.31 -10.58 -0.93
CA ILE A 7 7.26 -9.54 -0.76
C ILE A 7 7.20 -9.02 0.68
N ALA A 8 7.58 -9.86 1.65
CA ALA A 8 7.58 -9.52 3.07
C ALA A 8 8.60 -8.43 3.44
N VAL A 9 9.68 -8.24 2.68
CA VAL A 9 10.79 -7.35 3.10
C VAL A 9 10.47 -5.87 2.94
N LEU A 10 9.59 -5.49 2.00
CA LEU A 10 9.11 -4.10 1.87
C LEU A 10 7.78 -3.85 2.59
N CYS A 11 6.92 -4.86 2.70
CA CYS A 11 5.66 -4.75 3.45
C CYS A 11 5.90 -4.71 4.98
N ALA A 12 7.01 -5.28 5.47
CA ALA A 12 7.39 -5.26 6.89
C ALA A 12 8.22 -4.05 7.31
N LEU A 13 8.57 -3.10 6.41
CA LEU A 13 9.27 -1.88 6.82
C LEU A 13 8.36 -0.89 7.59
N GLY A 14 7.09 -1.23 7.79
CA GLY A 14 6.19 -0.61 8.79
C GLY A 14 6.14 -1.34 10.15
N SER A 15 6.94 -2.39 10.35
CA SER A 15 7.02 -3.13 11.62
C SER A 15 8.43 -3.68 11.84
N VAL A 16 9.35 -2.82 12.28
CA VAL A 16 10.57 -3.26 12.94
C VAL A 16 10.41 -3.09 14.45
N ALA A 17 9.95 -4.17 15.07
CA ALA A 17 10.40 -4.68 16.35
C ALA A 17 10.49 -6.21 16.10
N THR A 18 11.60 -6.93 16.25
CA THR A 18 12.67 -6.91 17.27
C THR A 18 13.79 -7.80 16.65
N LEU A 19 15.08 -7.46 16.64
CA LEU A 19 16.05 -7.75 17.70
C LEU A 19 17.40 -7.15 17.25
N ALA A 20 17.74 -6.00 17.79
CA ALA A 20 19.12 -5.61 18.03
C ALA A 20 19.08 -4.84 19.35
N VAL A 21 19.93 -5.23 20.30
CA VAL A 21 20.19 -4.43 21.50
C VAL A 21 20.73 -3.09 21.02
N GLY A 22 19.85 -2.10 20.97
CA GLY A 22 20.08 -0.74 20.54
C GLY A 22 19.16 0.13 21.39
N GLU A 23 19.70 1.25 21.86
CA GLU A 23 19.17 2.09 22.93
C GLU A 23 17.64 2.32 22.88
N PRO A 24 16.99 2.49 24.05
CA PRO A 24 15.58 2.84 24.09
C PRO A 24 15.36 4.12 23.28
N ARG A 25 14.51 4.01 22.25
CA ARG A 25 14.15 5.16 21.42
C ARG A 25 13.52 6.24 22.29
N THR A 26 13.86 7.48 22.00
CA THR A 26 13.33 8.61 22.76
C THR A 26 11.86 8.84 22.38
N GLU A 27 11.07 9.32 23.33
CA GLU A 27 9.67 9.71 23.12
C GLU A 27 9.53 10.70 21.95
N ALA A 28 10.55 11.52 21.72
CA ALA A 28 10.63 12.44 20.59
C ALA A 28 10.80 11.75 19.22
N GLU A 29 11.52 10.63 19.13
CA GLU A 29 11.60 9.82 17.90
C GLU A 29 10.27 9.12 17.62
N GLU A 30 9.59 8.64 18.67
CA GLU A 30 8.29 8.00 18.56
C GLU A 30 7.21 9.00 18.15
N GLU A 31 7.27 10.23 18.68
CA GLU A 31 6.39 11.34 18.30
C GLU A 31 6.68 11.87 16.89
N ALA A 32 7.94 11.93 16.46
CA ALA A 32 8.31 12.28 15.09
C ALA A 32 7.78 11.23 14.09
N LEU A 33 7.86 9.94 14.45
CA LEU A 33 7.25 8.86 13.69
C LEU A 33 5.71 8.96 13.68
N ALA A 34 5.07 9.33 14.78
CA ALA A 34 3.62 9.55 14.83
C ALA A 34 3.19 10.70 13.90
N ARG A 35 3.90 11.84 13.89
CA ARG A 35 3.61 12.99 13.00
C ARG A 35 3.75 12.67 11.51
N ILE A 36 4.58 11.68 11.15
CA ILE A 36 4.72 11.18 9.77
C ILE A 36 3.46 10.43 9.29
N TYR A 37 2.67 9.88 10.21
CA TYR A 37 1.46 9.11 9.91
C TYR A 37 0.14 9.83 10.26
N ASP A 38 0.19 10.95 10.97
CA ASP A 38 -0.99 11.56 11.62
C ASP A 38 -1.35 12.97 11.11
N HIS A 39 -1.37 13.15 9.79
CA HIS A 39 -2.07 14.29 9.18
C HIS A 39 -3.28 13.79 8.39
N PRO A 40 -4.48 13.77 8.99
CA PRO A 40 -5.68 13.45 8.26
C PRO A 40 -5.91 14.53 7.20
N GLY A 41 -5.78 14.15 5.92
CA GLY A 41 -6.44 14.89 4.85
C GLY A 41 -7.96 14.89 5.09
N PRO A 42 -8.73 15.78 4.44
CA PRO A 42 -10.17 15.83 4.63
C PRO A 42 -10.80 14.47 4.34
N ILE A 43 -11.37 13.85 5.37
CA ILE A 43 -12.18 12.64 5.26
C ILE A 43 -13.60 13.07 4.93
N HIS A 44 -14.09 12.68 3.76
CA HIS A 44 -15.50 12.82 3.43
C HIS A 44 -16.29 11.70 4.12
N ILE A 45 -17.02 12.03 5.19
CA ILE A 45 -17.96 11.13 5.87
C ILE A 45 -19.30 11.17 5.13
N ILE A 46 -19.81 10.01 4.70
CA ILE A 46 -21.13 9.89 4.06
C ILE A 46 -22.19 9.63 5.15
N PRO A 47 -23.33 10.36 5.15
CA PRO A 47 -24.42 10.20 6.12
C PRO A 47 -25.01 8.79 6.19
N ASN A 48 -25.60 8.45 7.34
CA ASN A 48 -25.96 7.09 7.79
C ASN A 48 -27.29 6.54 7.21
N ASP A 49 -27.77 7.14 6.14
CA ASP A 49 -29.12 6.95 5.57
C ASP A 49 -29.10 6.69 4.04
N ALA A 50 -27.99 6.13 3.52
CA ALA A 50 -27.78 5.95 2.08
C ALA A 50 -28.01 4.51 1.54
N LEU A 51 -28.55 4.47 0.31
CA LEU A 51 -29.30 3.41 -0.40
C LEU A 51 -28.45 2.31 -1.16
N PRO A 52 -28.88 1.63 -2.28
CA PRO A 52 -28.25 0.38 -2.81
C PRO A 52 -26.86 0.59 -3.49
N PRO A 53 -26.14 -0.46 -3.98
CA PRO A 53 -24.67 -0.53 -4.15
C PRO A 53 -23.89 0.58 -4.90
N GLY A 54 -24.56 1.59 -5.47
CA GLY A 54 -23.95 2.89 -5.80
C GLY A 54 -23.72 3.81 -4.59
N LEU A 55 -24.00 3.34 -3.36
CA LEU A 55 -23.97 4.13 -2.12
C LEU A 55 -23.15 3.47 -0.99
N LEU A 56 -22.26 2.53 -1.32
CA LEU A 56 -21.16 2.22 -0.42
C LEU A 56 -20.23 3.44 -0.36
N PRO A 57 -19.78 3.91 0.83
CA PRO A 57 -18.76 4.96 0.92
C PRO A 57 -17.45 4.43 0.33
N THR A 58 -17.29 4.62 -0.97
CA THR A 58 -16.09 4.19 -1.68
C THR A 58 -14.99 5.15 -1.27
N LEU A 59 -14.03 4.67 -0.48
CA LEU A 59 -12.87 5.46 -0.09
C LEU A 59 -12.10 5.88 -1.34
N HIS A 60 -12.02 7.19 -1.56
CA HIS A 60 -11.16 7.78 -2.58
C HIS A 60 -9.85 8.21 -1.92
N VAL A 61 -8.74 7.67 -2.41
CA VAL A 61 -7.43 7.93 -1.84
C VAL A 61 -6.94 9.35 -2.19
N ARG A 62 -6.79 10.20 -1.17
CA ARG A 62 -6.22 11.55 -1.25
C ARG A 62 -5.36 11.85 -0.02
N SER A 63 -4.41 12.76 -0.16
CA SER A 63 -3.57 13.29 0.92
C SER A 63 -3.65 14.81 0.92
N SER A 64 -3.20 15.47 2.00
CA SER A 64 -2.93 16.92 2.00
C SER A 64 -1.52 17.24 1.48
N ASP A 65 -0.59 16.28 1.52
CA ASP A 65 0.76 16.42 0.98
C ASP A 65 0.74 16.44 -0.56
N PRO A 66 1.18 17.53 -1.22
CA PRO A 66 1.24 17.62 -2.67
C PRO A 66 2.13 16.55 -3.33
N ALA A 67 3.21 16.11 -2.69
CA ALA A 67 4.07 15.05 -3.21
C ALA A 67 3.34 13.70 -3.19
N MET A 68 2.70 13.37 -2.07
CA MET A 68 1.91 12.15 -1.93
C MET A 68 0.70 12.13 -2.88
N ASN A 69 0.01 13.26 -3.06
CA ASN A 69 -1.09 13.37 -4.02
C ASN A 69 -0.65 13.10 -5.46
N ARG A 70 0.52 13.64 -5.86
CA ARG A 70 1.09 13.36 -7.19
C ARG A 70 1.42 11.88 -7.33
N ALA A 71 2.00 11.26 -6.31
CA ALA A 71 2.29 9.83 -6.31
C ALA A 71 1.02 8.98 -6.47
N PHE A 72 -0.05 9.26 -5.71
CA PHE A 72 -1.33 8.58 -5.86
C PHE A 72 -1.92 8.78 -7.26
N ALA A 73 -1.84 9.99 -7.83
CA ALA A 73 -2.33 10.26 -9.18
C ALA A 73 -1.55 9.44 -10.24
N GLN A 74 -0.23 9.40 -10.15
CA GLN A 74 0.62 8.62 -11.05
C GLN A 74 0.39 7.11 -10.91
N ALA A 75 0.26 6.61 -9.68
CA ALA A 75 -0.04 5.21 -9.42
C ALA A 75 -1.38 4.81 -10.02
N ARG A 76 -2.44 5.59 -9.80
CA ARG A 76 -3.77 5.33 -10.37
C ARG A 76 -3.80 5.44 -11.88
N ALA A 77 -3.10 6.42 -12.47
CA ALA A 77 -3.03 6.57 -13.92
C ALA A 77 -2.37 5.35 -14.59
N SER A 78 -1.40 4.73 -13.93
CA SER A 78 -0.66 3.56 -14.45
C SER A 78 -1.23 2.20 -14.00
N LEU A 79 -2.15 2.20 -13.04
CA LEU A 79 -2.74 0.98 -12.48
C LEU A 79 -3.42 0.10 -13.54
N PRO A 80 -4.20 0.61 -14.54
CA PRO A 80 -4.80 -0.24 -15.56
C PRO A 80 -3.76 -1.07 -16.34
N ALA A 81 -2.62 -0.47 -16.67
CA ALA A 81 -1.55 -1.16 -17.37
C ALA A 81 -0.86 -2.22 -16.48
N ALA A 82 -0.62 -1.91 -15.20
CA ALA A 82 -0.08 -2.88 -14.25
C ALA A 82 -1.03 -4.08 -14.04
N LEU A 83 -2.34 -3.84 -13.93
CA LEU A 83 -3.34 -4.90 -13.82
C LEU A 83 -3.38 -5.76 -15.09
N ALA A 84 -3.41 -5.13 -16.28
CA ALA A 84 -3.41 -5.86 -17.56
C ALA A 84 -2.14 -6.71 -17.74
N ALA A 85 -0.97 -6.19 -17.37
CA ALA A 85 0.31 -6.90 -17.49
C ALA A 85 0.44 -8.07 -16.50
N THR A 86 -0.27 -8.02 -15.38
CA THR A 86 -0.16 -9.03 -14.31
C THR A 86 -1.33 -9.99 -14.26
N GLU A 87 -2.46 -9.70 -14.91
CA GLU A 87 -3.59 -10.63 -14.98
C GLU A 87 -3.19 -11.96 -15.64
N LYS A 88 -3.66 -13.05 -15.04
CA LYS A 88 -3.47 -14.44 -15.47
C LYS A 88 -4.85 -15.08 -15.67
N SER A 89 -4.87 -16.40 -15.86
CA SER A 89 -6.11 -17.16 -16.05
C SER A 89 -7.02 -17.12 -14.81
N ASN A 90 -8.33 -17.28 -15.04
CA ASN A 90 -9.35 -17.44 -13.99
C ASN A 90 -9.41 -16.26 -13.00
N GLY A 91 -9.11 -15.04 -13.47
CA GLY A 91 -9.14 -13.81 -12.69
C GLY A 91 -8.03 -13.66 -11.66
N TRP A 92 -7.07 -14.58 -11.61
CA TRP A 92 -5.89 -14.45 -10.75
C TRP A 92 -4.89 -13.47 -11.34
N PHE A 93 -4.22 -12.71 -10.49
CA PHE A 93 -3.08 -11.90 -10.90
C PHE A 93 -1.76 -12.60 -10.54
N SER A 94 -0.69 -12.18 -11.21
CA SER A 94 0.68 -12.64 -10.96
C SER A 94 1.00 -12.53 -9.46
N PRO A 95 1.67 -13.53 -8.85
CA PRO A 95 2.15 -13.43 -7.48
C PRO A 95 3.13 -12.27 -7.25
N SER A 96 3.70 -11.69 -8.32
CA SER A 96 4.57 -10.52 -8.24
C SER A 96 3.82 -9.20 -8.01
N LEU A 97 2.49 -9.17 -8.15
CA LEU A 97 1.66 -8.00 -7.91
C LEU A 97 1.32 -7.85 -6.42
N ALA A 98 1.53 -6.66 -5.90
CA ALA A 98 0.94 -6.19 -4.65
C ALA A 98 0.20 -4.86 -4.87
N LEU A 99 -0.87 -4.64 -4.12
CA LEU A 99 -1.69 -3.43 -4.15
C LEU A 99 -1.72 -2.79 -2.77
N TYR A 100 -1.54 -1.47 -2.72
CA TYR A 100 -1.70 -0.69 -1.50
C TYR A 100 -3.11 -0.11 -1.49
N ILE A 101 -3.89 -0.43 -0.47
CA ILE A 101 -5.32 -0.08 -0.43
C ILE A 101 -5.66 0.71 0.83
N ALA A 102 -6.62 1.62 0.72
CA ALA A 102 -7.25 2.30 1.85
C ALA A 102 -8.45 1.49 2.38
N VAL A 103 -8.46 1.25 3.68
CA VAL A 103 -9.50 0.51 4.39
C VAL A 103 -10.00 1.32 5.59
N PHE A 104 -11.30 1.25 5.86
CA PHE A 104 -11.84 1.84 7.08
C PHE A 104 -11.38 1.03 8.30
N VAL A 105 -11.03 1.74 9.37
CA VAL A 105 -10.69 1.14 10.65
C VAL A 105 -11.46 1.85 11.76
N ASN A 106 -11.81 1.09 12.80
CA ASN A 106 -12.51 1.62 13.95
C ASN A 106 -11.51 2.02 15.03
N ALA A 107 -10.70 3.06 14.75
CA ALA A 107 -9.70 3.59 15.67
C ALA A 107 -9.95 5.08 15.97
N PRO A 108 -9.88 5.52 17.24
CA PRO A 108 -10.02 6.93 17.60
C PRO A 108 -9.02 7.81 16.82
N GLY A 109 -9.49 8.88 16.18
CA GLY A 109 -8.67 9.83 15.42
C GLY A 109 -8.17 9.33 14.05
N THR A 110 -8.24 8.02 13.77
CA THR A 110 -7.79 7.42 12.51
C THR A 110 -8.91 6.59 11.87
N PRO A 111 -9.69 7.14 10.94
CA PRO A 111 -10.79 6.40 10.31
C PRO A 111 -10.33 5.53 9.14
N ILE A 112 -9.11 5.72 8.64
CA ILE A 112 -8.57 4.99 7.48
C ILE A 112 -7.17 4.49 7.82
N GLU A 113 -6.92 3.22 7.50
CA GLU A 113 -5.58 2.66 7.43
C GLU A 113 -5.25 2.29 5.99
N PHE A 114 -3.97 2.37 5.63
CA PHE A 114 -3.50 1.84 4.36
C PHE A 114 -2.72 0.54 4.56
N VAL A 115 -3.02 -0.47 3.76
CA VAL A 115 -2.42 -1.80 3.87
C VAL A 115 -1.97 -2.33 2.52
N TRP A 116 -0.85 -3.06 2.50
CA TRP A 116 -0.43 -3.82 1.33
C TRP A 116 -1.14 -5.17 1.29
N VAL A 117 -1.60 -5.53 0.10
CA VAL A 117 -2.33 -6.77 -0.20
C VAL A 117 -1.66 -7.47 -1.38
N ASP A 118 -1.53 -8.79 -1.30
CA ASP A 118 -1.04 -9.64 -2.39
C ASP A 118 -2.04 -10.80 -2.67
N SER A 119 -1.63 -11.75 -3.52
CA SER A 119 -2.45 -12.92 -3.87
C SER A 119 -3.82 -12.50 -4.43
N ILE A 120 -3.78 -11.53 -5.33
CA ILE A 120 -4.96 -10.82 -5.82
C ILE A 120 -5.73 -11.69 -6.81
N GLN A 121 -7.05 -11.68 -6.67
CA GLN A 121 -8.00 -12.30 -7.59
C GLN A 121 -9.17 -11.34 -7.85
N ARG A 122 -9.70 -11.32 -9.07
CA ARG A 122 -10.98 -10.67 -9.38
C ARG A 122 -12.11 -11.31 -8.57
N ASP A 123 -12.99 -10.47 -8.05
CA ASP A 123 -14.17 -10.88 -7.30
C ASP A 123 -15.35 -9.94 -7.61
N GLY A 124 -16.21 -10.35 -8.55
CA GLY A 124 -17.31 -9.52 -9.06
C GLY A 124 -16.81 -8.18 -9.60
N LYS A 125 -17.25 -7.08 -8.99
CA LYS A 125 -16.86 -5.70 -9.35
C LYS A 125 -15.55 -5.23 -8.68
N GLY A 126 -14.96 -6.07 -7.82
CA GLY A 126 -13.79 -5.73 -7.04
C GLY A 126 -12.73 -6.82 -7.07
N TYR A 127 -12.02 -6.92 -5.97
CA TYR A 127 -10.91 -7.83 -5.79
C TYR A 127 -10.97 -8.46 -4.41
N ARG A 128 -10.36 -9.63 -4.31
CA ARG A 128 -10.00 -10.27 -3.05
C ARG A 128 -8.50 -10.54 -3.03
N GLY A 129 -7.90 -10.48 -1.86
CA GLY A 129 -6.49 -10.74 -1.67
C GLY A 129 -6.18 -11.12 -0.23
N LYS A 130 -4.90 -11.03 0.14
CA LYS A 130 -4.41 -11.32 1.48
C LYS A 130 -3.47 -10.24 1.97
N LEU A 131 -3.57 -9.87 3.24
CA LEU A 131 -2.65 -8.90 3.86
C LEU A 131 -1.20 -9.36 3.69
N ALA A 132 -0.37 -8.49 3.13
CA ALA A 132 1.07 -8.72 2.88
C ALA A 132 1.97 -8.19 4.02
N GLY A 133 1.36 -7.60 5.05
CA GLY A 133 1.99 -7.14 6.29
C GLY A 133 0.97 -7.10 7.42
N SER A 134 1.41 -6.74 8.63
CA SER A 134 0.52 -6.48 9.76
C SER A 134 -0.18 -5.14 9.62
N ALA A 135 -1.49 -5.12 9.79
CA ALA A 135 -2.27 -3.90 9.96
C ALA A 135 -2.28 -3.49 11.44
N ARG A 136 -2.30 -2.18 11.72
CA ARG A 136 -2.31 -1.62 13.06
C ARG A 136 -3.70 -1.61 13.67
N PHE A 137 -4.72 -1.30 12.87
CA PHE A 137 -6.05 -0.95 13.37
C PHE A 137 -7.17 -1.82 12.80
N LEU A 138 -6.88 -2.75 11.88
CA LEU A 138 -7.84 -3.78 11.47
C LEU A 138 -8.10 -4.77 12.60
N GLN A 139 -9.36 -5.14 12.80
CA GLN A 139 -9.75 -6.16 13.78
C GLN A 139 -9.15 -7.54 13.46
N ASP A 140 -9.05 -7.91 12.19
CA ASP A 140 -8.26 -9.06 11.72
C ASP A 140 -7.02 -8.56 10.99
N ASN A 141 -5.97 -8.27 11.75
CA ASN A 141 -4.71 -7.73 11.25
C ASN A 141 -3.63 -8.80 11.01
N ARG A 142 -3.99 -10.08 11.07
CA ARG A 142 -3.03 -11.17 10.94
C ARG A 142 -2.45 -11.16 9.53
N LEU A 143 -1.14 -11.40 9.44
CA LEU A 143 -0.50 -11.62 8.15
C LEU A 143 -1.26 -12.72 7.40
N ARG A 144 -1.49 -12.52 6.11
CA ARG A 144 -2.29 -13.39 5.23
C ARG A 144 -3.80 -13.40 5.46
N ALA A 145 -4.34 -12.61 6.38
CA ALA A 145 -5.78 -12.48 6.54
C ALA A 145 -6.43 -12.07 5.20
N PRO A 146 -7.56 -12.70 4.82
CA PRO A 146 -8.24 -12.39 3.58
C PRO A 146 -8.86 -10.99 3.66
N ILE A 147 -8.87 -10.27 2.54
CA ILE A 147 -9.50 -8.96 2.46
C ILE A 147 -10.12 -8.74 1.07
N SER A 148 -11.27 -8.09 1.04
CA SER A 148 -11.95 -7.68 -0.20
C SER A 148 -11.97 -6.16 -0.32
N PHE A 149 -11.83 -5.66 -1.54
CA PHE A 149 -11.72 -4.23 -1.80
C PHE A 149 -12.11 -3.89 -3.25
N LEU A 150 -12.42 -2.61 -3.49
CA LEU A 150 -12.80 -2.06 -4.79
C LEU A 150 -11.65 -1.28 -5.42
N ASN A 151 -11.72 -1.09 -6.74
CA ASN A 151 -10.72 -0.34 -7.49
C ASN A 151 -10.43 1.07 -6.91
N PRO A 152 -11.43 1.89 -6.52
CA PRO A 152 -11.17 3.23 -6.01
C PRO A 152 -10.39 3.27 -4.68
N GLN A 153 -10.36 2.16 -3.94
CA GLN A 153 -9.57 2.02 -2.72
C GLN A 153 -8.07 1.83 -2.99
N ILE A 154 -7.67 1.53 -4.23
CA ILE A 154 -6.27 1.29 -4.59
C ILE A 154 -5.52 2.63 -4.65
N ALA A 155 -4.55 2.77 -3.76
CA ALA A 155 -3.71 3.94 -3.57
C ALA A 155 -2.41 3.87 -4.39
N ASP A 156 -1.81 2.68 -4.42
CA ASP A 156 -0.52 2.40 -5.05
C ASP A 156 -0.46 0.93 -5.46
N TRP A 157 0.58 0.56 -6.21
CA TRP A 157 0.85 -0.81 -6.63
C TRP A 157 2.34 -1.06 -6.70
N ALA A 158 2.73 -2.33 -6.64
CA ALA A 158 4.09 -2.77 -6.87
C ALA A 158 4.09 -4.06 -7.70
N VAL A 159 5.00 -4.16 -8.66
CA VAL A 159 5.25 -5.39 -9.42
C VAL A 159 6.73 -5.72 -9.38
N GLN A 160 7.06 -6.91 -8.88
CA GLN A 160 8.44 -7.40 -8.89
C GLN A 160 8.89 -7.71 -10.32
N ALA A 161 10.02 -7.12 -10.73
CA ALA A 161 10.73 -7.40 -11.96
C ALA A 161 11.56 -8.69 -11.84
N GLU A 162 12.04 -9.20 -12.97
CA GLU A 162 12.86 -10.42 -13.01
C GLU A 162 14.17 -10.31 -12.22
N ASP A 163 14.76 -9.11 -12.17
CA ASP A 163 15.97 -8.81 -11.39
C ASP A 163 15.72 -8.65 -9.89
N GLY A 164 14.47 -8.87 -9.43
CA GLY A 164 14.07 -8.80 -8.03
C GLY A 164 13.72 -7.40 -7.53
N ARG A 165 13.98 -6.34 -8.31
CA ARG A 165 13.56 -4.96 -8.00
C ARG A 165 12.08 -4.75 -8.33
N TYR A 166 11.55 -3.59 -7.97
CA TYR A 166 10.12 -3.30 -8.10
C TYR A 166 9.82 -2.09 -9.00
N TYR A 167 8.88 -2.32 -9.91
CA TYR A 167 8.07 -1.27 -10.55
C TYR A 167 6.99 -0.77 -9.57
N GLY A 168 6.41 0.39 -9.84
CA GLY A 168 5.44 1.04 -8.97
C GLY A 168 6.08 1.67 -7.74
N TYR A 169 5.49 1.46 -6.56
CA TYR A 169 5.90 2.06 -5.28
C TYR A 169 5.96 3.59 -5.36
N PHE A 170 4.98 4.23 -5.99
CA PHE A 170 4.98 5.68 -6.19
C PHE A 170 4.97 6.44 -4.85
N THR A 171 4.20 5.94 -3.88
CA THR A 171 4.08 6.54 -2.55
C THR A 171 5.36 6.37 -1.74
N THR A 172 6.04 5.23 -1.85
CA THR A 172 7.38 5.02 -1.28
C THR A 172 8.40 5.97 -1.93
N ARG A 173 8.36 6.12 -3.26
CA ARG A 173 9.25 7.04 -3.99
C ARG A 173 9.06 8.49 -3.55
N ALA A 174 7.82 8.93 -3.32
CA ALA A 174 7.53 10.26 -2.82
C ALA A 174 8.06 10.51 -1.40
N ARG A 175 8.20 9.46 -0.59
CA ARG A 175 8.76 9.55 0.77
C ARG A 175 10.28 9.53 0.82
N LEU A 176 10.97 9.00 -0.20
CA LEU A 176 12.44 8.88 -0.20
C LEU A 176 13.18 10.17 0.21
N PRO A 177 12.76 11.39 -0.21
CA PRO A 177 13.45 12.62 0.17
C PRO A 177 13.34 12.98 1.66
N SER A 178 12.35 12.43 2.38
CA SER A 178 12.12 12.71 3.81
C SER A 178 12.60 11.59 4.73
N LEU A 179 13.26 10.56 4.19
CA LEU A 179 13.79 9.43 4.96
C LEU A 179 15.29 9.62 5.22
N ASP A 180 15.77 9.05 6.32
CA ASP A 180 17.20 9.00 6.62
C ASP A 180 17.95 8.27 5.52
N GLU A 181 19.12 8.78 5.16
CA GLU A 181 19.87 8.34 3.97
C GLU A 181 20.18 6.84 3.97
N PRO A 182 20.56 6.17 5.08
CA PRO A 182 20.77 4.72 5.07
C PRO A 182 19.50 3.92 4.71
N LEU A 183 18.33 4.38 5.14
CA LEU A 183 17.05 3.74 4.81
C LEU A 183 16.64 4.08 3.37
N ALA A 184 16.76 5.34 2.97
CA ALA A 184 16.45 5.80 1.62
C ALA A 184 17.31 5.07 0.58
N ALA A 185 18.61 4.89 0.83
CA ALA A 185 19.53 4.16 -0.05
C ALA A 185 19.14 2.68 -0.20
N LYS A 186 18.77 2.01 0.90
CA LYS A 186 18.26 0.62 0.85
C LYS A 186 17.00 0.53 0.00
N LEU A 187 16.04 1.43 0.20
CA LEU A 187 14.81 1.46 -0.57
C LEU A 187 15.08 1.76 -2.05
N ARG A 188 15.95 2.71 -2.39
CA ARG A 188 16.35 2.99 -3.77
C ARG A 188 16.93 1.75 -4.46
N GLY A 189 17.73 0.95 -3.76
CA GLY A 189 18.28 -0.30 -4.29
C GLY A 189 17.23 -1.36 -4.66
N LEU A 190 16.03 -1.28 -4.08
CA LEU A 190 14.93 -2.20 -4.35
C LEU A 190 14.03 -1.72 -5.50
N LEU A 191 14.24 -0.50 -6.02
CA LEU A 191 13.35 0.12 -6.99
C LEU A 191 13.97 0.11 -8.38
N VAL A 192 13.15 -0.21 -9.39
CA VAL A 192 13.55 0.05 -10.78
C VAL A 192 13.55 1.56 -11.00
N GLY A 193 14.52 2.09 -11.75
CA GLY A 193 14.67 3.54 -11.95
C GLY A 193 13.39 4.20 -12.49
N ASN A 194 12.82 3.63 -13.56
CA ASN A 194 11.52 4.04 -14.09
C ASN A 194 10.39 3.22 -13.42
N PRO A 195 9.42 3.84 -12.74
CA PRO A 195 8.36 3.13 -12.01
C PRO A 195 7.40 2.37 -12.91
N VAL A 196 7.27 2.75 -14.20
CA VAL A 196 6.41 2.06 -15.16
C VAL A 196 7.27 1.56 -16.33
N PRO A 197 7.30 0.25 -16.59
CA PRO A 197 7.97 -0.30 -17.77
C PRO A 197 7.55 0.44 -19.04
N ALA A 198 8.51 0.73 -19.92
CA ALA A 198 8.21 1.41 -21.19
C ALA A 198 7.21 0.63 -22.05
N LEU A 199 7.25 -0.71 -21.95
CA LEU A 199 6.34 -1.62 -22.67
C LEU A 199 4.89 -1.59 -22.17
N TRP A 200 4.61 -0.91 -21.04
CA TRP A 200 3.26 -0.82 -20.45
C TRP A 200 2.62 0.56 -20.65
N LYS A 201 3.31 1.47 -21.34
CA LYS A 201 2.81 2.82 -21.64
C LYS A 201 2.02 2.84 -22.93
#